data_AF-A0A521FVQ7-F1
#
_entry.id   AF-A0A521FVQ7-F1
#
_cell.length_a   1.000
_cell.length_b   1.000
_cell.length_c   1.000
_cell.angle_alpha   90.00
_cell.angle_beta   90.00
_cell.angle_gamma   90.00
#
_symmetry.space_group_name_H-M   'P 1'
#
loop_
_entity.id
_entity.type
_entity.pdbx_description
1 polymer ?
#
loop_
_entity_poly.entity_id
_entity_poly.type
_entity_poly.pdbx_seq_one_letter_code
_entity_poly.pdbx_strand_id
1 'polypeptide(L)'
;MPAVLGVLASTLSIAVIWPQVWLSCRHRRTRGLSPTGTWLAVALNLCWLVFGLLVHDPAQVVTNAVVGAGNTAVLAALLLTQPRLRARRALLCTAPGAAGLLALAAGAGLAVLVIGAPAAAVATALGSVTALVGAAGALPQPLGLLRDRAQDVSGLSPARWWLGAASCATWTGYGVSSGQPLPALAAAVGLACALVTCAVLARRAPAPVVPLPVRRPVRPAEQRPVLAAA
;
A
#
# COMPACT_ATOMS: atom_id res chain seq x y z
N MET A 1 3.20 24.80 15.29
CA MET A 1 2.99 23.37 15.55
C MET A 1 2.56 22.54 14.33
N PRO A 2 1.57 22.95 13.50
CA PRO A 2 1.14 22.11 12.36
C PRO A 2 2.25 21.85 11.33
N ALA A 3 3.13 22.81 11.07
CA ALA A 3 4.26 22.61 10.15
C ALA A 3 5.21 21.49 10.58
N VAL A 4 5.54 21.40 11.88
CA VAL A 4 6.40 20.33 12.42
C VAL A 4 5.73 18.97 12.29
N LEU A 5 4.44 18.88 12.63
CA LEU A 5 3.66 17.66 12.46
C LEU A 5 3.56 17.25 10.98
N GLY A 6 3.36 18.21 10.07
CA GLY A 6 3.32 17.96 8.64
C GLY A 6 4.65 17.42 8.09
N VAL A 7 5.77 18.01 8.49
CA VAL A 7 7.12 17.53 8.11
C VAL A 7 7.38 16.12 8.66
N LEU A 8 7.05 15.88 9.93
CA LEU A 8 7.21 14.56 10.55
C LEU A 8 6.32 13.51 9.87
N ALA A 9 5.05 13.82 9.64
CA ALA A 9 4.10 12.93 8.97
C ALA A 9 4.55 12.59 7.55
N SER A 10 5.03 13.60 6.81
CA SER A 10 5.60 13.41 5.47
C SER A 10 6.83 12.50 5.50
N THR A 11 7.77 12.79 6.39
CA THR A 11 9.04 12.05 6.53
C THR A 11 8.78 10.58 6.87
N LEU A 12 7.90 10.32 7.85
CA LEU A 12 7.54 8.97 8.25
C LEU A 12 6.84 8.22 7.11
N SER A 13 5.90 8.87 6.41
CA SER A 13 5.20 8.25 5.27
C SER A 13 6.15 7.85 4.15
N ILE A 14 7.12 8.72 3.84
CA ILE A 14 8.16 8.46 2.83
C ILE A 14 9.07 7.30 3.29
N ALA A 15 9.47 7.29 4.57
CA ALA A 15 10.29 6.22 5.13
C ALA A 15 9.58 4.85 5.08
N VAL A 16 8.25 4.80 5.27
CA VAL A 16 7.46 3.55 5.23
C VAL A 16 7.53 2.86 3.87
N ILE A 17 7.47 3.62 2.76
CA ILE A 17 7.34 3.03 1.43
C ILE A 17 8.69 2.56 0.85
N TRP A 18 9.80 3.21 1.23
CA TRP A 18 11.09 3.00 0.59
C TRP A 18 11.66 1.58 0.67
N PRO A 19 11.54 0.84 1.80
CA PRO A 19 11.95 -0.56 1.84
C PRO A 19 11.25 -1.41 0.77
N GLN A 20 9.96 -1.16 0.52
CA GLN A 20 9.21 -1.89 -0.51
C GLN A 20 9.66 -1.49 -1.92
N VAL A 21 9.94 -0.20 -2.15
CA VAL A 21 10.51 0.29 -3.42
C VAL A 21 11.82 -0.42 -3.70
N TRP A 22 12.73 -0.44 -2.71
CA TRP A 22 14.02 -1.12 -2.82
C TRP A 22 13.86 -2.61 -3.14
N LEU A 23 13.06 -3.35 -2.35
CA LEU A 23 12.86 -4.79 -2.57
C LEU A 23 12.21 -5.11 -3.93
N SER A 24 11.22 -4.32 -4.34
CA SER A 24 10.47 -4.58 -5.58
C SER A 24 11.27 -4.17 -6.81
N CYS A 25 11.90 -3.00 -6.79
CA CYS A 25 12.55 -2.42 -7.97
C CYS A 25 13.98 -2.95 -8.13
N ARG A 26 14.77 -2.99 -7.04
CA ARG A 26 16.17 -3.43 -7.08
C ARG A 26 16.28 -4.95 -7.05
N HIS A 27 15.56 -5.61 -6.16
CA HIS A 27 15.65 -7.07 -5.96
C HIS A 27 14.57 -7.88 -6.68
N ARG A 28 13.65 -7.23 -7.41
CA ARG A 28 12.55 -7.88 -8.15
C ARG A 28 11.68 -8.79 -7.26
N ARG A 29 11.62 -8.53 -5.95
CA ARG A 29 10.83 -9.30 -4.98
C ARG A 29 9.40 -8.77 -4.92
N THR A 30 8.57 -9.25 -5.84
CA THR A 30 7.15 -8.84 -5.97
C THR A 30 6.16 -9.96 -5.66
N ARG A 31 6.65 -11.18 -5.42
CA ARG A 31 5.80 -12.31 -5.00
C ARG A 31 5.21 -12.00 -3.62
N GLY A 32 3.91 -12.23 -3.46
CA GLY A 32 3.17 -11.91 -2.23
C GLY A 32 2.54 -10.51 -2.21
N LEU A 33 2.84 -9.64 -3.18
CA LEU A 33 2.12 -8.38 -3.33
C LEU A 33 0.71 -8.62 -3.88
N SER A 34 -0.28 -8.00 -3.25
CA SER A 34 -1.66 -7.98 -3.75
C SER A 34 -1.77 -7.02 -4.94
N PRO A 35 -2.10 -7.50 -6.16
CA PRO A 35 -2.23 -6.61 -7.32
C PRO A 35 -3.29 -5.54 -7.11
N THR A 36 -4.45 -5.92 -6.55
CA THR A 36 -5.52 -4.97 -6.20
C THR A 36 -5.05 -3.94 -5.19
N GLY A 37 -4.34 -4.37 -4.15
CA GLY A 37 -3.79 -3.45 -3.14
C GLY A 37 -2.77 -2.48 -3.72
N THR A 38 -1.90 -2.94 -4.62
CA THR A 38 -0.90 -2.08 -5.26
C THR A 38 -1.53 -1.05 -6.21
N TRP A 39 -2.55 -1.47 -6.98
CA TRP A 39 -3.36 -0.54 -7.79
C TRP A 39 -4.06 0.50 -6.92
N LEU A 40 -4.68 0.07 -5.83
CA LEU A 40 -5.39 0.94 -4.90
C LEU A 40 -4.46 1.96 -4.23
N ALA A 41 -3.25 1.54 -3.86
CA ALA A 41 -2.25 2.43 -3.27
C ALA A 41 -1.87 3.59 -4.22
N VAL A 42 -1.67 3.30 -5.51
CA VAL A 42 -1.40 4.35 -6.52
C VAL A 42 -2.59 5.31 -6.63
N ALA A 43 -3.80 4.78 -6.76
CA ALA A 43 -4.99 5.61 -6.93
C ALA A 43 -5.29 6.48 -5.71
N LEU A 44 -5.18 5.95 -4.49
CA LEU A 44 -5.38 6.71 -3.26
C LEU A 44 -4.35 7.83 -3.09
N ASN A 45 -3.08 7.60 -3.44
CA ASN A 45 -2.07 8.68 -3.41
C ASN A 45 -2.42 9.78 -4.43
N LEU A 46 -2.91 9.44 -5.62
CA LEU A 46 -3.34 10.46 -6.58
C LEU A 46 -4.56 11.24 -6.06
N CYS A 47 -5.54 10.56 -5.46
CA CYS A 47 -6.70 11.24 -4.87
C CYS A 47 -6.27 12.20 -3.75
N TRP A 48 -5.39 11.77 -2.84
CA TRP A 48 -4.88 12.65 -1.79
C TRP A 48 -3.99 13.77 -2.30
N LEU A 49 -3.24 13.55 -3.39
CA LEU A 49 -2.48 14.61 -4.06
C LEU A 49 -3.41 15.68 -4.64
N VAL A 50 -4.45 15.27 -5.36
CA VAL A 50 -5.46 16.21 -5.89
C VAL A 50 -6.17 16.93 -4.75
N PHE A 51 -6.55 16.21 -3.68
CA PHE A 51 -7.10 16.83 -2.47
C PHE A 51 -6.16 17.90 -1.91
N GLY A 52 -4.88 17.59 -1.72
CA GLY A 52 -3.87 18.52 -1.20
C GLY A 52 -3.71 19.77 -2.08
N LEU A 53 -3.77 19.60 -3.41
CA LEU A 53 -3.75 20.74 -4.35
C LEU A 53 -5.00 21.62 -4.20
N LEU A 54 -6.19 21.01 -4.06
CA LEU A 54 -7.45 21.74 -3.93
C LEU A 54 -7.56 22.52 -2.61
N VAL A 55 -6.95 22.04 -1.53
CA VAL A 55 -6.94 22.71 -0.22
C VAL A 55 -5.65 23.52 0.03
N HIS A 56 -4.77 23.60 -0.97
CA HIS A 56 -3.48 24.29 -0.90
C HIS A 56 -2.58 23.84 0.27
N ASP A 57 -2.56 22.53 0.57
CA ASP A 57 -1.75 21.95 1.64
C ASP A 57 -0.43 21.35 1.10
N PRO A 58 0.73 21.99 1.33
CA PRO A 58 2.01 21.50 0.84
C PRO A 58 2.44 20.16 1.45
N ALA A 59 2.07 19.85 2.70
CA ALA A 59 2.45 18.59 3.34
C ALA A 59 1.74 17.42 2.66
N GLN A 60 0.45 17.58 2.35
CA GLN A 60 -0.32 16.60 1.58
C GLN A 60 0.25 16.44 0.17
N VAL A 61 0.54 17.55 -0.53
CA VAL A 61 1.06 17.52 -1.90
C VAL A 61 2.41 16.79 -1.95
N VAL A 62 3.37 17.19 -1.13
CA VAL A 62 4.72 16.61 -1.14
C VAL A 62 4.67 15.13 -0.77
N THR A 63 3.94 14.77 0.29
CA THR A 63 3.86 13.37 0.72
C THR A 63 3.28 12.49 -0.37
N ASN A 64 2.12 12.85 -0.89
CA ASN A 64 1.40 11.98 -1.82
C ASN A 64 2.06 11.96 -3.20
N ALA A 65 2.79 13.01 -3.59
CA ALA A 65 3.64 12.97 -4.77
C ALA A 65 4.79 11.95 -4.61
N VAL A 66 5.56 12.03 -3.50
CA VAL A 66 6.72 11.15 -3.28
C VAL A 66 6.29 9.71 -3.01
N VAL A 67 5.32 9.50 -2.11
CA VAL A 67 4.78 8.17 -1.80
C VAL A 67 4.03 7.59 -3.00
N GLY A 68 3.30 8.41 -3.75
CA GLY A 68 2.65 8.02 -5.00
C GLY A 68 3.64 7.55 -6.06
N ALA A 69 4.77 8.26 -6.23
CA ALA A 69 5.85 7.83 -7.11
C ALA A 69 6.43 6.47 -6.68
N GLY A 70 6.68 6.28 -5.37
CA GLY A 70 7.12 5.01 -4.82
C GLY A 70 6.14 3.86 -5.07
N ASN A 71 4.85 4.07 -4.81
CA ASN A 71 3.80 3.07 -5.07
C ASN A 71 3.66 2.76 -6.56
N THR A 72 3.82 3.76 -7.43
CA THR A 72 3.80 3.57 -8.89
C THR A 72 4.99 2.75 -9.35
N ALA A 73 6.19 2.99 -8.80
CA ALA A 73 7.37 2.18 -9.08
C ALA A 73 7.18 0.72 -8.63
N VAL A 74 6.58 0.49 -7.46
CA VAL A 74 6.24 -0.86 -6.99
C VAL A 74 5.22 -1.55 -7.90
N LEU A 75 4.18 -0.84 -8.35
CA LEU A 75 3.21 -1.35 -9.32
C LEU A 75 3.89 -1.73 -10.64
N ALA A 76 4.74 -0.85 -11.17
CA ALA A 76 5.48 -1.11 -12.38
C ALA A 76 6.37 -2.35 -12.23
N ALA A 77 7.13 -2.45 -11.13
CA ALA A 77 7.94 -3.62 -10.82
C ALA A 77 7.11 -4.91 -10.75
N LEU A 78 5.92 -4.86 -10.13
CA LEU A 78 4.99 -5.99 -10.05
C LEU A 78 4.52 -6.44 -11.44
N LEU A 79 4.06 -5.53 -12.28
CA LEU A 79 3.57 -5.85 -13.63
C LEU A 79 4.70 -6.35 -14.55
N LEU A 80 5.91 -5.80 -14.40
CA LEU A 80 7.08 -6.23 -15.16
C LEU A 80 7.52 -7.65 -14.76
N THR A 81 7.61 -7.93 -13.47
CA THR A 81 8.08 -9.23 -12.95
C THR A 81 7.01 -10.32 -12.96
N GLN A 82 5.73 -9.98 -13.10
CA GLN A 82 4.62 -10.93 -13.22
C GLN A 82 3.77 -10.68 -14.48
N PRO A 83 4.20 -11.12 -15.67
CA PRO A 83 3.52 -10.87 -16.94
C PRO A 83 2.05 -11.30 -16.98
N ARG A 84 1.69 -12.37 -16.25
CA ARG A 84 0.28 -12.84 -16.12
C ARG A 84 -0.67 -11.77 -15.57
N LEU A 85 -0.17 -10.80 -14.79
CA LEU A 85 -0.98 -9.72 -14.24
C LEU A 85 -1.32 -8.65 -15.30
N ARG A 86 -0.61 -8.64 -16.43
CA ARG A 86 -0.90 -7.79 -17.59
C ARG A 86 -1.97 -8.38 -18.50
N ALA A 87 -2.36 -9.65 -18.29
CA ALA A 87 -3.45 -10.24 -19.04
C ALA A 87 -4.77 -9.50 -18.76
N ARG A 88 -5.58 -9.29 -19.80
CA ARG A 88 -6.85 -8.54 -19.71
C ARG A 88 -7.73 -9.00 -18.54
N ARG A 89 -7.89 -10.32 -18.37
CA ARG A 89 -8.67 -10.90 -17.27
C ARG A 89 -8.13 -10.48 -15.90
N ALA A 90 -6.82 -10.52 -15.70
CA ALA A 90 -6.21 -10.11 -14.43
C ALA A 90 -6.44 -8.63 -14.16
N LEU A 91 -6.24 -7.76 -15.16
CA LEU A 91 -6.49 -6.33 -15.05
C LEU A 91 -7.95 -6.02 -14.71
N LEU A 92 -8.91 -6.68 -15.38
CA LEU A 92 -10.34 -6.52 -15.11
C LEU A 92 -10.75 -6.98 -13.71
N CYS A 93 -10.00 -7.90 -13.10
CA CYS A 93 -10.28 -8.33 -11.73
C CYS A 93 -9.62 -7.43 -10.66
N THR A 94 -8.46 -6.83 -10.96
CA THR A 94 -7.65 -6.17 -9.92
C THR A 94 -7.63 -4.65 -9.99
N ALA A 95 -7.83 -4.07 -11.16
CA ALA A 95 -7.72 -2.62 -11.38
C ALA A 95 -9.04 -1.81 -11.30
N PRO A 96 -10.27 -2.35 -11.39
CA PRO A 96 -11.48 -1.52 -11.49
C PRO A 96 -11.66 -0.49 -10.38
N GLY A 97 -11.42 -0.89 -9.11
CA GLY A 97 -11.54 0.02 -7.97
C GLY A 97 -10.55 1.19 -8.07
N ALA A 98 -9.32 0.91 -8.49
CA ALA A 98 -8.32 1.95 -8.72
C ALA A 98 -8.69 2.82 -9.93
N ALA A 99 -9.19 2.24 -11.02
CA ALA A 99 -9.65 2.99 -12.18
C ALA A 99 -10.78 3.97 -11.82
N GLY A 100 -11.73 3.55 -10.99
CA GLY A 100 -12.81 4.42 -10.49
C GLY A 100 -12.27 5.60 -9.67
N LEU A 101 -11.30 5.36 -8.78
CA LEU A 101 -10.65 6.42 -8.01
C LEU A 101 -9.81 7.37 -8.88
N LEU A 102 -9.09 6.86 -9.87
CA LEU A 102 -8.34 7.68 -10.83
C LEU A 102 -9.28 8.57 -11.65
N ALA A 103 -10.42 8.01 -12.11
CA ALA A 103 -11.46 8.77 -12.80
C ALA A 103 -12.07 9.85 -11.88
N LEU A 104 -12.31 9.52 -10.61
CA LEU A 104 -12.78 10.49 -9.61
C LEU A 104 -11.78 11.64 -9.40
N ALA A 105 -10.48 11.33 -9.26
CA ALA A 105 -9.44 12.34 -9.09
C ALA A 105 -9.31 13.25 -10.32
N ALA A 106 -9.34 12.67 -11.53
CA ALA A 106 -9.34 13.43 -12.77
C ALA A 106 -10.59 14.31 -12.92
N GLY A 107 -11.77 13.74 -12.62
CA GLY A 107 -13.05 14.46 -12.64
C GLY A 107 -13.09 15.61 -11.64
N ALA A 108 -12.51 15.45 -10.44
CA ALA A 108 -12.37 16.52 -9.46
C ALA A 108 -11.52 17.68 -10.01
N GLY A 109 -10.37 17.38 -10.63
CA GLY A 109 -9.53 18.39 -11.29
C GLY A 109 -10.27 19.12 -12.42
N LEU A 110 -10.95 18.39 -13.29
CA LEU A 110 -11.73 18.97 -14.40
C LEU A 110 -12.89 19.84 -13.89
N ALA A 111 -13.60 19.41 -12.85
CA ALA A 111 -14.70 20.16 -12.27
C ALA A 111 -14.24 21.54 -11.79
N VAL A 112 -13.07 21.64 -11.16
CA VAL A 112 -12.55 22.92 -10.68
C VAL A 112 -11.96 23.74 -11.82
N LEU A 113 -11.12 23.15 -12.67
CA LEU A 113 -10.35 23.88 -13.67
C LEU A 113 -11.16 24.28 -14.91
N VAL A 114 -12.16 23.50 -15.29
CA VAL A 114 -12.92 23.69 -16.54
C VAL A 114 -14.34 24.17 -16.24
N ILE A 115 -14.99 23.57 -15.25
CA ILE A 115 -16.40 23.89 -14.91
C ILE A 115 -16.47 25.05 -13.90
N GLY A 116 -15.36 25.40 -13.23
CA GLY A 116 -15.35 26.45 -12.21
C GLY A 116 -16.07 26.05 -10.92
N ALA A 117 -16.18 24.75 -10.65
CA ALA A 117 -16.80 24.26 -9.41
C ALA A 117 -16.00 24.72 -8.18
N PRO A 118 -16.66 25.02 -7.05
CA PRO A 118 -15.98 25.50 -5.85
C PRO A 118 -15.03 24.42 -5.30
N ALA A 119 -13.74 24.73 -5.26
CA ALA A 119 -12.68 23.80 -4.88
C ALA A 119 -12.92 23.13 -3.52
N ALA A 120 -13.44 23.86 -2.53
CA ALA A 120 -13.73 23.34 -1.20
C ALA A 120 -14.80 22.22 -1.22
N ALA A 121 -15.86 22.37 -2.02
CA ALA A 121 -16.91 21.36 -2.14
C ALA A 121 -16.37 20.10 -2.84
N VAL A 122 -15.61 20.28 -3.92
CA VAL A 122 -14.97 19.18 -4.65
C VAL A 122 -13.96 18.45 -3.76
N ALA A 123 -13.14 19.17 -3.01
CA ALA A 123 -12.19 18.61 -2.06
C ALA A 123 -12.91 17.80 -0.96
N THR A 124 -14.03 18.30 -0.45
CA THR A 124 -14.84 17.57 0.56
C THR A 124 -15.38 16.25 0.01
N ALA A 125 -15.93 16.26 -1.21
CA ALA A 125 -16.44 15.06 -1.85
C ALA A 125 -15.32 14.04 -2.13
N LEU A 126 -14.23 14.49 -2.76
CA LEU A 126 -13.06 13.65 -3.05
C LEU A 126 -12.45 13.08 -1.77
N GLY A 127 -12.21 13.93 -0.77
CA GLY A 127 -11.64 13.55 0.52
C GLY A 127 -12.51 12.53 1.26
N SER A 128 -13.84 12.65 1.19
CA SER A 128 -14.77 11.73 1.84
C SER A 128 -14.70 10.32 1.22
N VAL A 129 -14.73 10.24 -0.11
CA VAL A 129 -14.58 8.95 -0.82
C VAL A 129 -13.20 8.35 -0.55
N THR A 130 -12.15 9.17 -0.62
CA THR A 130 -10.76 8.73 -0.42
C THR A 130 -10.55 8.23 1.00
N ALA A 131 -11.07 8.93 2.01
CA ALA A 131 -11.03 8.52 3.41
C ALA A 131 -11.78 7.21 3.64
N LEU A 132 -12.98 7.07 3.08
CA LEU A 132 -13.79 5.86 3.21
C LEU A 132 -13.10 4.64 2.58
N VAL A 133 -12.62 4.78 1.34
CA VAL A 133 -11.94 3.68 0.64
C VAL A 133 -10.61 3.33 1.29
N GLY A 134 -9.84 4.34 1.73
CA GLY A 134 -8.61 4.15 2.49
C GLY A 134 -8.84 3.40 3.81
N ALA A 135 -9.85 3.83 4.57
CA ALA A 135 -10.27 3.16 5.81
C ALA A 135 -10.69 1.71 5.54
N ALA A 136 -11.58 1.49 4.57
CA ALA A 136 -12.02 0.15 4.17
C ALA A 136 -10.85 -0.74 3.72
N GLY A 137 -9.87 -0.18 3.01
CA GLY A 137 -8.67 -0.90 2.57
C GLY A 137 -7.70 -1.25 3.71
N ALA A 138 -7.73 -0.53 4.84
CA ALA A 138 -6.88 -0.80 6.00
C ALA A 138 -7.41 -1.94 6.89
N LEU A 139 -8.72 -2.22 6.86
CA LEU A 139 -9.39 -3.18 7.74
C LEU A 139 -9.07 -4.67 7.52
N PRO A 140 -8.87 -5.19 6.29
CA PRO A 140 -8.75 -6.63 6.07
C PRO A 140 -7.61 -7.28 6.85
N GLN A 141 -6.46 -6.61 6.95
CA GLN A 141 -5.27 -7.14 7.62
C GLN A 141 -5.49 -7.34 9.14
N PRO A 142 -5.85 -6.32 9.94
CA PRO A 142 -6.10 -6.50 11.36
C PRO A 142 -7.29 -7.44 11.61
N LEU A 143 -8.34 -7.39 10.79
CA LEU A 143 -9.48 -8.30 10.95
C LEU A 143 -9.11 -9.75 10.68
N GLY A 144 -8.30 -10.03 9.65
CA GLY A 144 -7.78 -11.36 9.36
C GLY A 144 -6.97 -11.89 10.53
N LEU A 145 -6.03 -11.08 11.05
CA LEU A 145 -5.23 -11.45 12.22
C LEU A 145 -6.06 -11.69 13.48
N LEU A 146 -7.12 -10.92 13.72
CA LEU A 146 -7.99 -11.11 14.89
C LEU A 146 -8.88 -12.34 14.76
N ARG A 147 -9.36 -12.65 13.55
CA ARG A 147 -10.24 -13.79 13.26
C ARG A 147 -9.48 -15.11 13.20
N ASP A 148 -8.32 -15.13 12.58
CA ASP A 148 -7.47 -16.32 12.45
C ASP A 148 -6.23 -16.20 13.35
N ARG A 149 -6.30 -16.87 14.50
CA ARG A 149 -5.19 -16.93 15.45
C ARG A 149 -4.05 -17.84 15.01
N ALA A 150 -4.32 -18.77 14.08
CA ALA A 150 -3.33 -19.70 13.54
C ALA A 150 -2.60 -19.14 12.32
N GLN A 151 -3.06 -18.02 11.77
CA GLN A 151 -2.42 -17.35 10.64
C GLN A 151 -0.93 -17.10 10.92
N ASP A 152 -0.06 -17.53 10.00
CA ASP A 152 1.37 -17.27 10.06
C ASP A 152 1.65 -15.76 9.95
N VAL A 153 2.38 -15.23 10.92
CA VAL A 153 2.77 -13.82 11.03
C VAL A 153 4.24 -13.59 10.73
N SER A 154 5.00 -14.64 10.38
CA SER A 154 6.45 -14.56 10.11
C SER A 154 6.81 -13.55 9.00
N GLY A 155 5.89 -13.32 8.05
CA GLY A 155 6.04 -12.34 6.97
C GLY A 155 5.73 -10.89 7.34
N LEU A 156 5.24 -10.61 8.56
CA LEU A 156 4.91 -9.26 9.01
C LEU A 156 6.08 -8.67 9.78
N SER A 157 6.58 -7.51 9.33
CA SER A 157 7.65 -6.78 10.02
C SER A 157 7.09 -5.88 11.13
N PRO A 158 7.41 -6.10 12.42
CA PRO A 158 6.96 -5.24 13.50
C PRO A 158 7.44 -3.79 13.33
N ALA A 159 8.69 -3.61 12.87
CA ALA A 159 9.26 -2.28 12.63
C ALA A 159 8.45 -1.47 11.61
N ARG A 160 7.98 -2.13 10.53
CA ARG A 160 7.10 -1.50 9.54
C ARG A 160 5.78 -1.04 10.16
N TRP A 161 5.16 -1.87 11.01
CA TRP A 161 3.89 -1.54 11.63
C TRP A 161 4.02 -0.44 12.69
N TRP A 162 5.12 -0.41 13.44
CA TRP A 162 5.43 0.69 14.35
C TRP A 162 5.66 2.00 13.61
N LEU A 163 6.42 1.97 12.52
CA LEU A 163 6.63 3.16 11.67
C LEU A 163 5.30 3.64 11.05
N GLY A 164 4.45 2.70 10.62
CA GLY A 164 3.10 3.00 10.13
C GLY A 164 2.21 3.62 11.21
N ALA A 165 2.24 3.10 12.44
CA ALA A 165 1.51 3.67 13.57
C ALA A 165 1.99 5.09 13.89
N ALA A 166 3.32 5.32 13.96
CA ALA A 166 3.89 6.65 14.16
C ALA A 166 3.44 7.63 13.05
N SER A 167 3.52 7.20 11.79
CA SER A 167 3.05 7.97 10.64
C SER A 167 1.58 8.35 10.76
N CYS A 168 0.71 7.38 11.07
CA CYS A 168 -0.73 7.61 11.23
C CYS A 168 -1.04 8.52 12.43
N ALA A 169 -0.33 8.37 13.53
CA ALA A 169 -0.46 9.26 14.70
C ALA A 169 -0.10 10.70 14.34
N THR A 170 1.02 10.91 13.63
CA THR A 170 1.42 12.26 13.17
C THR A 170 0.44 12.86 12.17
N TRP A 171 -0.11 12.06 11.24
CA TRP A 171 -1.15 12.53 10.30
C TRP A 171 -2.47 12.85 10.99
N THR A 172 -2.86 12.08 12.00
CA THR A 172 -4.04 12.35 12.81
C THR A 172 -3.88 13.68 13.54
N GLY A 173 -2.75 13.86 14.24
CA GLY A 173 -2.44 15.10 14.94
C GLY A 173 -2.34 16.30 13.99
N TYR A 174 -1.69 16.12 12.84
CA TYR A 174 -1.59 17.13 11.80
C TYR A 174 -2.99 17.56 11.32
N GLY A 175 -3.83 16.61 10.90
CA GLY A 175 -5.17 16.91 10.39
C GLY A 175 -6.06 17.60 11.42
N VAL A 176 -6.01 17.20 12.69
CA VAL A 176 -6.72 17.89 13.78
C VAL A 176 -6.20 19.32 13.94
N SER A 177 -4.87 19.51 13.99
CA SER A 177 -4.26 20.83 14.18
C SER A 177 -4.44 21.79 12.99
N SER A 178 -4.65 21.23 11.79
CA SER A 178 -4.83 21.97 10.54
C SER A 178 -6.30 22.13 10.14
N GLY A 179 -7.25 21.70 10.97
CA GLY A 179 -8.69 21.79 10.66
C GLY A 179 -9.14 20.91 9.49
N GLN A 180 -8.43 19.80 9.23
CA GLN A 180 -8.70 18.87 8.15
C GLN A 180 -9.26 17.54 8.70
N PRO A 181 -10.58 17.46 8.98
CA PRO A 181 -11.17 16.31 9.65
C PRO A 181 -11.11 15.03 8.81
N LEU A 182 -11.23 15.11 7.48
CA LEU A 182 -11.24 13.94 6.61
C LEU A 182 -9.88 13.20 6.60
N PRO A 183 -8.73 13.85 6.33
CA PRO A 183 -7.42 13.24 6.54
C PRO A 183 -7.20 12.72 7.96
N ALA A 184 -7.62 13.49 8.98
CA ALA A 184 -7.45 13.09 10.37
C ALA A 184 -8.18 11.78 10.69
N LEU A 185 -9.44 11.65 10.26
CA LEU A 185 -10.24 10.44 10.46
C LEU A 185 -9.66 9.24 9.71
N ALA A 186 -9.25 9.43 8.45
CA ALA A 186 -8.61 8.37 7.67
C ALA A 186 -7.32 7.87 8.36
N ALA A 187 -6.49 8.79 8.83
CA ALA A 187 -5.27 8.48 9.57
C ALA A 187 -5.55 7.82 10.92
N ALA A 188 -6.61 8.23 11.63
CA ALA A 188 -7.00 7.62 12.90
C ALA A 188 -7.43 6.16 12.74
N VAL A 189 -8.18 5.83 11.67
CA VAL A 189 -8.51 4.44 11.33
C VAL A 189 -7.24 3.65 11.01
N GLY A 190 -6.34 4.22 10.22
CA GLY A 190 -5.03 3.62 9.93
C GLY A 190 -4.21 3.36 11.20
N LEU A 191 -4.20 4.31 12.14
CA LEU A 191 -3.54 4.20 13.43
C LEU A 191 -4.13 3.04 14.24
N ALA A 192 -5.45 2.95 14.36
CA ALA A 192 -6.10 1.86 15.07
C ALA A 192 -5.74 0.49 14.46
N CYS A 193 -5.77 0.37 13.13
CA CYS A 193 -5.39 -0.85 12.41
C CYS A 193 -3.92 -1.23 12.65
N ALA A 194 -3.02 -0.24 12.63
CA ALA A 194 -1.60 -0.45 12.88
C ALA A 194 -1.33 -0.89 14.32
N LEU A 195 -1.97 -0.24 15.31
CA LEU A 195 -1.84 -0.61 16.72
C LEU A 195 -2.38 -2.00 17.02
N VAL A 196 -3.53 -2.38 16.46
CA VAL A 196 -4.05 -3.75 16.55
C VAL A 196 -3.04 -4.75 16.00
N THR A 197 -2.46 -4.46 14.84
CA THR A 197 -1.46 -5.35 14.24
C THR A 197 -0.19 -5.44 15.09
N CYS A 198 0.34 -4.32 15.60
CA CYS A 198 1.46 -4.31 16.54
C CYS A 198 1.16 -5.14 17.80
N ALA A 199 -0.03 -4.98 18.39
CA ALA A 199 -0.43 -5.72 19.59
C ALA A 199 -0.52 -7.22 19.34
N VAL A 200 -1.00 -7.64 18.15
CA VAL A 200 -1.00 -9.05 17.74
C VAL A 200 0.43 -9.57 17.60
N LEU A 201 1.31 -8.84 16.91
CA LEU A 201 2.70 -9.25 16.68
C LEU A 201 3.51 -9.32 17.99
N ALA A 202 3.24 -8.44 18.95
CA ALA A 202 3.90 -8.49 20.26
C ALA A 202 3.51 -9.72 21.10
N ARG A 203 2.36 -10.34 20.80
CA ARG A 203 1.82 -11.49 21.56
C ARG A 203 2.00 -12.83 20.86
N ARG A 204 2.41 -12.85 19.59
CA ARG A 204 2.56 -14.08 18.80
C ARG A 204 4.03 -14.35 18.53
N ALA A 205 4.51 -15.53 18.92
CA ALA A 205 5.80 -16.01 18.46
C ALA A 205 5.70 -16.34 16.95
N PRO A 206 6.71 -15.98 16.13
CA PRO A 206 6.77 -16.44 14.74
C PRO A 206 6.83 -17.97 14.73
N ALA A 207 6.21 -18.61 13.73
CA ALA A 207 6.38 -20.04 13.54
C ALA A 207 7.88 -20.35 13.33
N PRO A 208 8.43 -21.40 13.96
CA PRO A 208 9.82 -21.79 13.75
C PRO A 208 10.04 -22.12 12.27
N VAL A 209 11.09 -21.53 11.68
CA VAL A 209 11.48 -21.82 10.30
C VAL A 209 12.04 -23.25 10.28
N VAL A 210 11.24 -24.20 9.81
CA VAL A 210 11.71 -25.58 9.58
C VAL A 210 12.38 -25.64 8.21
N PRO A 211 13.69 -25.92 8.12
CA PRO A 211 14.35 -26.14 6.84
C PRO A 211 13.69 -27.32 6.14
N LEU A 212 13.09 -27.11 4.97
CA LEU A 212 12.64 -28.22 4.16
C LEU A 212 13.88 -29.03 3.73
N PRO A 213 13.86 -30.37 3.86
CA PRO A 213 14.97 -31.18 3.37
C PRO A 213 15.17 -30.89 1.89
N VAL A 214 16.38 -30.43 1.54
CA VAL A 214 16.79 -30.21 0.16
C VAL A 214 16.59 -31.53 -0.57
N ARG A 215 15.57 -31.62 -1.45
CA ARG A 215 15.48 -32.73 -2.40
C ARG A 215 16.73 -32.65 -3.27
N ARG A 216 17.71 -33.51 -2.97
CA ARG A 216 18.86 -33.72 -3.85
C ARG A 216 18.29 -34.03 -5.24
N PRO A 217 18.76 -33.36 -6.31
CA PRO A 217 18.36 -33.74 -7.65
C PRO A 217 18.67 -35.23 -7.82
N VAL A 218 17.65 -36.00 -8.20
CA VAL A 218 17.81 -37.41 -8.57
C VAL A 218 18.82 -37.42 -9.72
N ARG A 219 19.99 -38.05 -9.50
CA ARG A 219 20.97 -38.27 -10.57
C ARG A 219 20.22 -38.95 -11.73
N PRO A 220 20.30 -38.43 -12.96
CA PRO A 220 19.80 -39.17 -14.12
C PRO A 220 20.46 -40.55 -14.09
N ALA A 221 19.66 -41.61 -14.13
CA ALA A 221 20.17 -42.97 -14.21
C ALA A 221 21.09 -43.06 -15.43
N GLU A 222 22.35 -43.48 -15.23
CA GLU A 222 23.24 -43.84 -16.31
C GLU A 222 22.53 -44.86 -17.19
N GLN A 223 22.20 -44.47 -18.42
CA GLN A 223 21.77 -45.38 -19.46
C GLN A 223 22.97 -46.31 -19.74
N ARG A 224 22.89 -47.56 -19.25
CA ARG A 224 23.83 -48.60 -19.62
C ARG A 224 23.75 -48.80 -21.14
N PRO A 225 24.88 -48.79 -21.86
CA PRO A 225 24.88 -49.10 -23.28
C PRO A 225 24.47 -50.56 -23.47
N VAL A 226 23.42 -50.79 -24.24
CA VAL A 226 23.05 -52.10 -24.74
C VAL A 226 24.11 -52.48 -25.77
N LEU A 227 24.98 -53.43 -25.41
CA LEU A 227 25.85 -54.11 -26.35
C LEU A 227 24.97 -54.88 -27.34
N ALA A 228 24.90 -54.38 -28.57
CA ALA A 228 24.38 -55.13 -29.70
C ALA A 228 25.39 -56.23 -30.03
N ALA A 229 25.02 -57.49 -29.76
CA ALA A 229 25.73 -58.64 -30.29
C ALA A 229 25.29 -58.86 -31.75
N ALA A 230 26.30 -59.03 -32.61
CA ALA A 230 26.18 -59.44 -34.00
C ALA A 230 25.89 -60.94 -34.11
#